data_AF-A0A2G2C0I6-F1
#
_entry.id   AF-A0A2G2C0I6-F1
#
_cell.length_a   1.000
_cell.length_b   1.000
_cell.length_c   1.000
_cell.angle_alpha   90.00
_cell.angle_beta   90.00
_cell.angle_gamma   90.00
#
_symmetry.space_group_name_H-M   'P 1'
#
loop_
_entity.id
_entity.type
_entity.pdbx_description
1 polymer ?
#
loop_
_entity_poly.entity_id
_entity_poly.type
_entity_poly.pdbx_seq_one_letter_code
_entity_poly.pdbx_strand_id
1 'polypeptide(L)'
;MKRYRFSIRSLAVTAVAIAILSACSPPPPAEPVQKPVARPAPPVKPPAPVVAKPTSEKSAMLRSYFNDIQKNQLSQGLMRSDGGGGDTPFTADMLARNFEQIAFYNEYNATLTGKGDKTSMRRWEKPVRMEIMFGESVPPSERISDTSAIKAYARRLAKVTQHPISVSGSPNFIVIVANEDDRSALLDKAARRLPGVTTESLKTLNDLRRDTYCIVAAYAGGVDPNTYTAAVAVIRAENPGLMRMSCIHEEIAQGLGLANDSPTARPSIFNDDDEFALLTKHDELLLKMLYDPRLQAGMSAEEAAPVTRVITRELTGGPV
;
A
#
# COMPACT_ATOMS: atom_id res chain seq x y z
N MET A 1 43.74 39.17 55.11
CA MET A 1 45.15 39.24 54.69
C MET A 1 45.49 37.99 53.86
N LYS A 2 46.25 38.18 52.77
CA LYS A 2 46.81 37.26 51.76
C LYS A 2 46.86 35.75 52.11
N ARG A 3 46.23 34.90 51.28
CA ARG A 3 46.83 34.02 50.23
C ARG A 3 47.90 33.06 50.76
N TYR A 4 47.73 31.75 50.52
CA TYR A 4 48.73 30.91 49.82
C TYR A 4 48.06 29.62 49.32
N ARG A 5 48.18 29.36 48.00
CA ARG A 5 47.95 28.06 47.37
C ARG A 5 49.27 27.30 47.39
N PHE A 6 49.26 26.00 47.65
CA PHE A 6 50.27 25.09 47.11
C PHE A 6 49.67 23.71 46.84
N SER A 7 50.04 23.16 45.69
CA SER A 7 49.69 21.84 45.14
C SER A 7 51.00 21.12 44.87
N ILE A 8 51.16 19.89 45.36
CA ILE A 8 52.24 18.94 44.98
C ILE A 8 51.67 17.53 45.23
N ARG A 9 51.18 16.80 44.21
CA ARG A 9 51.88 15.77 43.41
C ARG A 9 52.63 14.69 44.21
N SER A 10 52.05 13.49 44.19
CA SER A 10 52.70 12.20 43.87
C SER A 10 53.92 11.75 44.67
N LEU A 11 53.79 10.70 45.50
CA LEU A 11 54.55 9.43 45.42
C LEU A 11 54.24 8.51 46.62
N ALA A 12 54.53 7.22 46.45
CA ALA A 12 54.49 6.09 47.41
C ALA A 12 53.10 5.45 47.57
N VAL A 13 52.72 4.34 46.91
CA VAL A 13 53.48 3.14 46.51
C VAL A 13 54.40 2.64 47.62
N THR A 14 53.85 2.28 48.78
CA THR A 14 54.35 1.21 49.69
C THR A 14 53.45 1.10 50.92
N ALA A 15 52.28 0.46 50.78
CA ALA A 15 51.55 -0.08 51.94
C ALA A 15 50.61 -1.25 51.53
N VAL A 16 50.90 -1.91 50.42
CA VAL A 16 50.34 -3.23 50.07
C VAL A 16 51.22 -4.25 50.79
N ALA A 17 50.98 -4.50 52.08
CA ALA A 17 51.66 -5.60 52.79
C ALA A 17 51.04 -6.04 54.14
N ILE A 18 50.13 -5.30 54.78
CA ILE A 18 49.67 -5.68 56.14
C ILE A 18 48.17 -5.40 56.32
N ALA A 19 47.32 -6.21 55.69
CA ALA A 19 45.91 -6.38 56.08
C ALA A 19 45.34 -7.75 55.64
N ILE A 20 46.20 -8.73 55.37
CA ILE A 20 45.81 -10.11 55.08
C ILE A 20 46.20 -10.91 56.31
N LEU A 21 45.36 -10.96 57.36
CA LEU A 21 45.42 -11.93 58.47
C LEU A 21 44.28 -11.70 59.48
N SER A 22 43.01 -11.73 59.05
CA SER A 22 41.88 -11.96 59.97
C SER A 22 40.58 -12.23 59.22
N ALA A 23 40.37 -13.47 58.76
CA ALA A 23 39.03 -14.05 58.56
C ALA A 23 39.14 -15.50 58.05
N CYS A 24 39.56 -16.44 58.92
CA CYS A 24 39.29 -17.86 58.70
C CYS A 24 38.14 -18.27 59.63
N SER A 25 36.90 -18.15 59.16
CA SER A 25 35.77 -18.92 59.72
C SER A 25 35.57 -20.16 58.85
N PRO A 26 35.48 -21.37 59.42
CA PRO A 26 35.19 -22.57 58.64
C PRO A 26 33.78 -22.48 58.03
N PRO A 27 33.59 -22.89 56.76
CA PRO A 27 32.26 -22.94 56.16
C PRO A 27 31.40 -24.03 56.85
N PRO A 28 30.07 -23.84 56.92
CA PRO A 28 29.18 -24.88 57.43
C PRO A 28 29.27 -26.14 56.56
N PRO A 29 29.03 -27.33 57.13
CA PRO A 29 29.10 -28.57 56.38
C PRO A 29 28.05 -28.55 55.26
N ALA A 30 28.51 -28.76 54.03
CA ALA A 30 27.65 -28.85 52.86
C ALA A 30 26.71 -30.05 52.99
N GLU A 31 25.41 -29.82 52.81
CA GLU A 31 24.43 -30.90 52.69
C GLU A 31 24.80 -31.79 51.49
N PRO A 32 24.64 -33.13 51.60
CA PRO A 32 25.00 -34.02 50.51
C PRO A 32 24.02 -33.86 49.36
N VAL A 33 24.46 -33.18 48.30
CA VAL A 33 23.73 -33.05 47.04
C VAL A 33 23.79 -34.39 46.29
N GLN A 34 22.96 -35.34 46.70
CA GLN A 34 22.65 -36.51 45.88
C GLN A 34 21.52 -36.16 44.90
N LYS A 35 21.89 -35.58 43.76
CA LYS A 35 21.25 -35.76 42.44
C LYS A 35 21.99 -34.92 41.39
N PRO A 36 22.40 -35.50 40.25
CA PRO A 36 22.95 -34.72 39.14
C PRO A 36 21.92 -33.68 38.68
N VAL A 37 22.28 -32.40 38.72
CA VAL A 37 21.47 -31.35 38.10
C VAL A 37 21.47 -31.60 36.59
N ALA A 38 20.28 -31.76 36.01
CA ALA A 38 20.14 -31.97 34.57
C ALA A 38 20.76 -30.79 33.80
N ARG A 39 21.56 -31.10 32.78
CA ARG A 39 22.18 -30.11 31.89
C ARG A 39 21.10 -29.17 31.33
N PRO A 40 21.30 -27.84 31.34
CA PRO A 40 20.37 -26.89 30.73
C PRO A 40 20.05 -27.31 29.30
N ALA A 41 18.78 -27.24 28.91
CA ALA A 41 18.36 -27.56 27.55
C ALA A 41 19.19 -26.74 26.54
N PRO A 42 19.62 -27.34 25.42
CA PRO A 42 20.31 -26.60 24.37
C PRO A 42 19.47 -25.37 23.96
N PRO A 43 20.10 -24.22 23.69
CA PRO A 43 19.37 -23.05 23.19
C PRO A 43 18.57 -23.47 21.95
N VAL A 44 17.27 -23.14 21.95
CA VAL A 44 16.37 -23.42 20.83
C VAL A 44 17.00 -22.81 19.59
N LYS A 45 17.34 -23.63 18.59
CA LYS A 45 17.88 -23.13 17.32
C LYS A 45 16.89 -22.11 16.76
N PRO A 46 17.35 -20.92 16.31
CA PRO A 46 16.48 -19.98 15.64
C PRO A 46 15.75 -20.71 14.50
N PRO A 47 14.46 -20.42 14.26
CA PRO A 47 13.77 -20.97 13.11
C PRO A 47 14.57 -20.63 11.83
N ALA A 48 14.62 -21.58 10.89
CA ALA A 48 15.30 -21.36 9.62
C ALA A 48 14.76 -20.09 8.95
N PRO A 49 15.62 -19.27 8.30
CA PRO A 49 15.17 -18.08 7.61
C PRO A 49 14.13 -18.47 6.56
N VAL A 50 12.98 -17.79 6.58
CA VAL A 50 11.95 -17.98 5.56
C VAL A 50 12.49 -17.43 4.24
N VAL A 51 12.75 -18.30 3.28
CA VAL A 51 13.20 -17.93 1.93
C VAL A 51 12.00 -17.99 0.98
N ALA A 52 11.88 -17.00 0.09
CA ALA A 52 10.87 -17.03 -0.96
C ALA A 52 11.07 -18.24 -1.89
N LYS A 53 9.97 -18.75 -2.44
CA LYS A 53 10.05 -19.78 -3.48
C LYS A 53 10.77 -19.24 -4.73
N PRO A 54 11.60 -20.06 -5.41
CA PRO A 54 12.14 -19.69 -6.71
C PRO A 54 11.02 -19.41 -7.72
N THR A 55 11.23 -18.42 -8.59
CA THR A 55 10.29 -18.08 -9.67
C THR A 55 10.68 -18.74 -11.00
N SER A 56 9.72 -18.90 -11.90
CA SER A 56 9.93 -19.38 -13.26
C SER A 56 10.76 -18.42 -14.11
N GLU A 57 11.27 -18.92 -15.24
CA GLU A 57 11.93 -18.10 -16.26
C GLU A 57 11.00 -17.00 -16.79
N LYS A 58 9.71 -17.30 -16.97
CA LYS A 58 8.70 -16.32 -17.40
C LYS A 58 8.61 -15.14 -16.42
N SER A 59 8.53 -15.42 -15.12
CA SER A 59 8.54 -14.38 -14.08
C SER A 59 9.86 -13.61 -14.05
N ALA A 60 11.00 -14.29 -14.22
CA ALA A 60 12.31 -13.63 -14.28
C ALA A 60 12.43 -12.66 -15.49
N MET A 61 11.93 -13.07 -16.66
CA MET A 61 11.90 -12.22 -17.86
C MET A 61 10.99 -11.00 -17.68
N LEU A 62 9.81 -11.18 -17.08
CA LEU A 62 8.90 -10.08 -16.74
C LEU A 62 9.56 -9.08 -15.78
N ARG A 63 10.27 -9.58 -14.77
CA ARG A 63 11.02 -8.72 -13.83
C ARG A 63 12.08 -7.89 -14.57
N SER A 64 12.86 -8.50 -15.46
CA SER A 64 13.83 -7.74 -16.28
C SER A 64 13.14 -6.69 -17.13
N TYR A 65 12.05 -7.07 -17.82
CA TYR A 65 11.28 -6.18 -18.67
C TYR A 65 10.75 -4.95 -17.93
N PHE A 66 10.10 -5.12 -16.77
CA PHE A 66 9.58 -4.00 -15.99
C PHE A 66 10.68 -3.11 -15.39
N ASN A 67 11.85 -3.68 -15.05
CA ASN A 67 13.01 -2.88 -14.64
C ASN A 67 13.48 -1.95 -15.77
N ASP A 68 13.52 -2.45 -17.02
CA ASP A 68 13.89 -1.64 -18.18
C ASP A 68 12.86 -0.54 -18.45
N ILE A 69 11.56 -0.84 -18.34
CA ILE A 69 10.48 0.16 -18.48
C ILE A 69 10.64 1.27 -17.44
N GLN A 70 10.73 0.94 -16.16
CA GLN A 70 10.86 1.94 -15.10
C GLN A 70 12.12 2.79 -15.30
N LYS A 71 13.24 2.17 -15.70
CA LYS A 71 14.48 2.89 -16.00
C LYS A 71 14.30 3.89 -17.14
N ASN A 72 13.60 3.50 -18.20
CA ASN A 72 13.32 4.38 -19.34
C ASN A 72 12.40 5.53 -18.93
N GLN A 73 11.31 5.27 -18.20
CA GLN A 73 10.41 6.30 -17.69
C GLN A 73 11.17 7.32 -16.81
N LEU A 74 11.98 6.83 -15.86
CA LEU A 74 12.80 7.70 -15.00
C LEU A 74 13.80 8.55 -15.82
N SER A 75 14.39 7.99 -16.88
CA SER A 75 15.31 8.75 -17.75
C SER A 75 14.63 9.89 -18.52
N GLN A 76 13.31 9.82 -18.69
CA GLN A 76 12.50 10.84 -19.34
C GLN A 76 11.91 11.85 -18.35
N GLY A 77 12.19 11.71 -17.05
CA GLY A 77 11.64 12.57 -16.00
C GLY A 77 10.20 12.22 -15.59
N LEU A 78 9.70 11.06 -15.99
CA LEU A 78 8.41 10.51 -15.56
C LEU A 78 8.52 9.90 -14.15
N MET A 79 7.45 9.26 -13.68
CA MET A 79 7.38 8.56 -12.39
C MET A 79 7.65 9.47 -11.19
N ARG A 80 7.18 10.72 -11.24
CA ARG A 80 7.33 11.72 -10.17
C ARG A 80 6.63 11.25 -8.89
N SER A 81 7.24 11.55 -7.75
CA SER A 81 6.73 11.21 -6.42
C SER A 81 6.37 12.44 -5.57
N ASP A 82 6.46 13.64 -6.14
CA ASP A 82 6.21 14.92 -5.46
C ASP A 82 4.72 15.25 -5.26
N GLY A 83 3.83 14.54 -5.97
CA GLY A 83 2.39 14.74 -5.91
C GLY A 83 1.90 16.01 -6.61
N GLY A 84 2.72 16.55 -7.52
CA GLY A 84 2.48 17.81 -8.23
C GLY A 84 3.00 19.05 -7.48
N GLY A 85 2.95 20.20 -8.14
CA GLY A 85 3.51 21.45 -7.63
C GLY A 85 3.09 22.68 -8.43
N GLY A 86 3.89 23.74 -8.34
CA GLY A 86 3.64 25.00 -9.05
C GLY A 86 3.68 24.88 -10.58
N ASP A 87 4.35 23.84 -11.10
CA ASP A 87 4.44 23.48 -12.52
C ASP A 87 3.23 22.66 -13.02
N THR A 88 2.36 22.24 -12.10
CA THR A 88 1.15 21.47 -12.40
C THR A 88 -0.10 22.12 -11.78
N PRO A 89 -0.40 23.39 -12.12
CA PRO A 89 -1.60 24.05 -11.61
C PRO A 89 -2.86 23.40 -12.21
N PHE A 90 -3.95 23.41 -11.44
CA PHE A 90 -5.27 23.04 -11.94
C PHE A 90 -6.31 24.02 -11.41
N THR A 91 -7.35 24.26 -12.20
CA THR A 91 -8.49 25.12 -11.83
C THR A 91 -9.65 24.30 -11.30
N ALA A 92 -10.66 24.97 -10.70
CA ALA A 92 -11.92 24.33 -10.32
C ALA A 92 -12.60 23.60 -11.49
N ASP A 93 -12.55 24.20 -12.68
CA ASP A 93 -13.15 23.62 -13.89
C ASP A 93 -12.35 22.42 -14.40
N MET A 94 -11.01 22.45 -14.29
CA MET A 94 -10.19 21.26 -14.59
C MET A 94 -10.53 20.12 -13.64
N LEU A 95 -10.59 20.40 -12.35
CA LEU A 95 -10.92 19.40 -11.33
C LEU A 95 -12.31 18.79 -11.58
N ALA A 96 -13.31 19.61 -11.94
CA ALA A 96 -14.66 19.12 -12.22
C ALA A 96 -14.72 18.24 -13.47
N ARG A 97 -14.04 18.66 -14.56
CA ARG A 97 -13.94 17.86 -15.79
C ARG A 97 -13.23 16.54 -15.56
N ASN A 98 -12.10 16.56 -14.84
CA ASN A 98 -11.33 15.36 -14.55
C ASN A 98 -12.11 14.40 -13.66
N PHE A 99 -12.83 14.93 -12.65
CA PHE A 99 -13.73 14.12 -11.83
C PHE A 99 -14.81 13.42 -12.66
N GLU A 100 -15.42 14.14 -13.61
CA GLU A 100 -16.40 13.52 -14.53
C GLU A 100 -15.78 12.38 -15.35
N GLN A 101 -14.61 12.62 -15.96
CA GLN A 101 -13.93 11.62 -16.78
C GLN A 101 -13.48 10.38 -16.00
N ILE A 102 -13.09 10.56 -14.74
CA ILE A 102 -12.49 9.48 -13.93
C ILE A 102 -13.54 8.71 -13.13
N ALA A 103 -14.60 9.38 -12.63
CA ALA A 103 -15.59 8.76 -11.74
C ALA A 103 -16.86 8.25 -12.44
N PHE A 104 -17.14 8.68 -13.68
CA PHE A 104 -18.36 8.34 -14.43
C PHE A 104 -18.08 7.58 -15.72
N TYR A 105 -16.88 7.02 -15.86
CA TYR A 105 -16.51 6.13 -16.96
C TYR A 105 -15.81 4.91 -16.35
N ASN A 106 -15.80 3.81 -17.08
CA ASN A 106 -14.96 2.66 -16.72
C ASN A 106 -13.74 2.60 -17.66
N GLU A 107 -12.57 2.29 -17.12
CA GLU A 107 -11.36 2.04 -17.89
C GLU A 107 -11.58 0.91 -18.90
N TYR A 108 -12.22 -0.17 -18.46
CA TYR A 108 -12.54 -1.31 -19.29
C TYR A 108 -14.03 -1.68 -19.34
N ASN A 109 -14.43 -2.30 -20.45
CA ASN A 109 -15.71 -3.00 -20.58
C ASN A 109 -15.79 -4.18 -19.59
N ALA A 110 -16.97 -4.78 -19.44
CA ALA A 110 -17.20 -5.89 -18.49
C ALA A 110 -16.29 -7.12 -18.68
N THR A 111 -15.66 -7.26 -19.86
CA THR A 111 -14.72 -8.36 -20.16
C THR A 111 -13.26 -8.00 -19.96
N LEU A 112 -12.95 -6.76 -19.54
CA LEU A 112 -11.59 -6.22 -19.41
C LEU A 112 -10.78 -6.27 -20.72
N THR A 113 -11.43 -6.14 -21.88
CA THR A 113 -10.79 -6.29 -23.22
C THR A 113 -10.69 -5.00 -24.05
N GLY A 114 -11.35 -3.93 -23.63
CA GLY A 114 -11.36 -2.64 -24.33
C GLY A 114 -12.02 -1.56 -23.47
N LYS A 115 -12.05 -0.30 -23.94
CA LYS A 115 -12.55 0.85 -23.15
C LYS A 115 -13.99 0.66 -22.68
N GLY A 116 -14.26 1.09 -21.45
CA GLY A 116 -15.59 1.07 -20.87
C GLY A 116 -16.45 2.27 -21.25
N ASP A 117 -17.76 2.15 -20.98
CA ASP A 117 -18.76 3.17 -21.29
C ASP A 117 -18.90 4.19 -20.15
N LYS A 118 -19.63 5.28 -20.43
CA LYS A 118 -20.14 6.19 -19.41
C LYS A 118 -21.06 5.42 -18.46
N THR A 119 -20.88 5.61 -17.16
CA THR A 119 -21.63 4.96 -16.09
C THR A 119 -22.19 5.97 -15.10
N SER A 120 -23.18 5.53 -14.32
CA SER A 120 -23.54 6.23 -13.08
C SER A 120 -22.39 6.13 -12.08
N MET A 121 -22.27 7.13 -11.21
CA MET A 121 -21.25 7.17 -10.17
C MET A 121 -21.37 5.94 -9.26
N ARG A 122 -20.26 5.20 -9.12
CA ARG A 122 -20.17 4.06 -8.21
C ARG A 122 -19.21 4.35 -7.08
N ARG A 123 -19.57 3.95 -5.87
CA ARG A 123 -18.71 4.09 -4.70
C ARG A 123 -19.06 3.08 -3.60
N TRP A 124 -18.24 3.05 -2.57
CA TRP A 124 -18.51 2.30 -1.36
C TRP A 124 -19.39 3.09 -0.40
N GLU A 125 -20.55 2.55 -0.03
CA GLU A 125 -21.36 3.08 1.08
C GLU A 125 -20.97 2.43 2.43
N LYS A 126 -20.45 1.20 2.39
CA LYS A 126 -19.97 0.49 3.58
C LYS A 126 -18.47 0.73 3.82
N PRO A 127 -17.98 0.57 5.06
CA PRO A 127 -16.55 0.60 5.35
C PRO A 127 -15.75 -0.34 4.45
N VAL A 128 -14.61 0.14 3.95
CA VAL A 128 -13.66 -0.64 3.16
C VAL A 128 -12.65 -1.30 4.11
N ARG A 129 -12.55 -2.62 4.01
CA ARG A 129 -11.68 -3.47 4.82
C ARG A 129 -10.84 -4.30 3.87
N MET A 130 -9.57 -3.94 3.79
CA MET A 130 -8.59 -4.56 2.91
C MET A 130 -7.92 -5.77 3.57
N GLU A 131 -7.73 -6.84 2.80
CA GLU A 131 -6.77 -7.91 3.11
C GLU A 131 -5.65 -7.89 2.07
N ILE A 132 -4.41 -8.01 2.53
CA ILE A 132 -3.23 -8.08 1.67
C ILE A 132 -2.80 -9.54 1.54
N MET A 133 -2.73 -10.05 0.32
CA MET A 133 -2.29 -11.41 0.03
C MET A 133 -1.00 -11.40 -0.78
N PHE A 134 0.00 -12.17 -0.33
CA PHE A 134 1.29 -12.29 -1.01
C PHE A 134 1.48 -13.68 -1.60
N GLY A 135 2.06 -13.73 -2.80
CA GLY A 135 2.57 -14.96 -3.40
C GLY A 135 3.67 -15.58 -2.55
N GLU A 136 3.82 -16.90 -2.57
CA GLU A 136 4.88 -17.58 -1.81
C GLU A 136 6.29 -17.25 -2.33
N SER A 137 6.38 -16.81 -3.58
CA SER A 137 7.62 -16.39 -4.22
C SER A 137 7.97 -14.91 -3.95
N VAL A 138 7.13 -14.17 -3.21
CA VAL A 138 7.44 -12.79 -2.81
C VAL A 138 8.36 -12.79 -1.58
N PRO A 139 9.54 -12.13 -1.61
CA PRO A 139 10.48 -12.06 -0.47
C PRO A 139 9.87 -11.46 0.79
N PRO A 140 10.20 -11.95 2.01
CA PRO A 140 9.66 -11.39 3.24
C PRO A 140 9.92 -9.89 3.44
N SER A 141 11.07 -9.38 3.01
CA SER A 141 11.39 -7.95 3.06
C SER A 141 10.44 -7.11 2.21
N GLU A 142 10.12 -7.59 1.01
CA GLU A 142 9.14 -6.97 0.12
C GLU A 142 7.75 -6.98 0.73
N ARG A 143 7.31 -8.11 1.29
CA ARG A 143 6.01 -8.20 1.98
C ARG A 143 5.90 -7.18 3.11
N ILE A 144 6.96 -6.99 3.89
CA ILE A 144 6.99 -6.01 4.99
C ILE A 144 6.88 -4.58 4.46
N SER A 145 7.64 -4.25 3.42
CA SER A 145 7.62 -2.94 2.78
C SER A 145 6.23 -2.62 2.22
N ASP A 146 5.69 -3.51 1.38
CA ASP A 146 4.41 -3.32 0.71
C ASP A 146 3.25 -3.30 1.72
N THR A 147 3.29 -4.16 2.75
CA THR A 147 2.32 -4.11 3.85
C THR A 147 2.33 -2.75 4.57
N SER A 148 3.52 -2.21 4.82
CA SER A 148 3.67 -0.92 5.49
C SER A 148 3.17 0.23 4.63
N ALA A 149 3.46 0.18 3.33
CA ALA A 149 3.00 1.14 2.33
C ALA A 149 1.48 1.14 2.20
N ILE A 150 0.86 -0.03 1.95
CA ILE A 150 -0.60 -0.18 1.84
C ILE A 150 -1.29 0.29 3.14
N LYS A 151 -0.74 -0.05 4.31
CA LYS A 151 -1.25 0.44 5.60
C LYS A 151 -1.20 1.95 5.74
N ALA A 152 -0.09 2.57 5.35
CA ALA A 152 0.08 4.02 5.41
C ALA A 152 -0.87 4.71 4.42
N TYR A 153 -0.98 4.17 3.21
CA TYR A 153 -1.85 4.70 2.19
C TYR A 153 -3.32 4.57 2.56
N ALA A 154 -3.78 3.42 3.07
CA ALA A 154 -5.12 3.23 3.59
C ALA A 154 -5.52 4.29 4.63
N ARG A 155 -4.61 4.64 5.55
CA ARG A 155 -4.83 5.72 6.55
C ARG A 155 -4.91 7.10 5.90
N ARG A 156 -4.06 7.38 4.91
CA ARG A 156 -4.10 8.63 4.13
C ARG A 156 -5.44 8.75 3.41
N LEU A 157 -5.86 7.70 2.71
CA LEU A 157 -7.14 7.63 1.99
C LEU A 157 -8.33 7.82 2.94
N ALA A 158 -8.36 7.12 4.08
CA ALA A 158 -9.42 7.29 5.08
C ALA A 158 -9.56 8.76 5.53
N LYS A 159 -8.43 9.45 5.71
CA LYS A 159 -8.41 10.88 6.08
C LYS A 159 -8.87 11.78 4.93
N VAL A 160 -8.46 11.50 3.71
CA VAL A 160 -8.83 12.31 2.52
C VAL A 160 -10.32 12.19 2.22
N THR A 161 -10.85 10.97 2.20
CA THR A 161 -12.24 10.68 1.84
C THR A 161 -13.23 10.89 2.99
N GLN A 162 -12.74 10.91 4.24
CA GLN A 162 -13.59 10.79 5.44
C GLN A 162 -14.45 9.51 5.45
N HIS A 163 -14.08 8.51 4.63
CA HIS A 163 -14.72 7.21 4.57
C HIS A 163 -13.92 6.18 5.40
N PRO A 164 -14.58 5.29 6.17
CA PRO A 164 -13.85 4.27 6.93
C PRO A 164 -13.11 3.29 6.02
N ILE A 165 -11.78 3.41 5.97
CA ILE A 165 -10.88 2.55 5.19
C ILE A 165 -9.84 1.95 6.15
N SER A 166 -9.70 0.63 6.14
CA SER A 166 -8.77 -0.09 7.01
C SER A 166 -8.21 -1.34 6.34
N VAL A 167 -7.17 -1.94 6.93
CA VAL A 167 -6.59 -3.23 6.48
C VAL A 167 -6.88 -4.36 7.48
N SER A 168 -8.04 -4.31 8.14
CA SER A 168 -8.40 -5.19 9.25
C SER A 168 -9.88 -5.54 9.25
N GLY A 169 -10.22 -6.68 9.86
CA GLY A 169 -11.59 -7.20 9.93
C GLY A 169 -11.91 -8.14 8.77
N SER A 170 -13.21 -8.44 8.58
CA SER A 170 -13.66 -9.30 7.48
C SER A 170 -13.56 -8.56 6.14
N PRO A 171 -12.74 -9.02 5.18
CA PRO A 171 -12.40 -8.24 4.01
C PRO A 171 -13.59 -8.06 3.05
N ASN A 172 -13.63 -6.91 2.40
CA ASN A 172 -14.40 -6.68 1.18
C ASN A 172 -13.53 -6.13 0.04
N PHE A 173 -12.24 -5.87 0.27
CA PHE A 173 -11.28 -5.54 -0.78
C PHE A 173 -10.04 -6.40 -0.57
N ILE A 174 -9.60 -7.17 -1.58
CA ILE A 174 -8.35 -7.92 -1.51
C ILE A 174 -7.30 -7.26 -2.41
N VAL A 175 -6.12 -7.01 -1.87
CA VAL A 175 -4.94 -6.54 -2.60
C VAL A 175 -3.96 -7.71 -2.71
N ILE A 176 -3.78 -8.23 -3.91
CA ILE A 176 -2.89 -9.35 -4.22
C ILE A 176 -1.57 -8.78 -4.75
N VAL A 177 -0.46 -9.13 -4.10
CA VAL A 177 0.89 -8.90 -4.62
C VAL A 177 1.50 -10.25 -4.94
N ALA A 178 1.62 -10.57 -6.23
CA ALA A 178 1.98 -11.90 -6.67
C ALA A 178 2.83 -11.88 -7.94
N ASN A 179 3.77 -12.83 -8.04
CA ASN A 179 4.42 -13.12 -9.31
C ASN A 179 3.48 -13.92 -10.23
N GLU A 180 3.87 -14.04 -11.49
CA GLU A 180 3.20 -14.83 -12.52
C GLU A 180 2.87 -16.27 -12.07
N ASP A 181 3.73 -16.87 -11.25
CA ASP A 181 3.61 -18.26 -10.79
C ASP A 181 2.58 -18.43 -9.65
N ASP A 182 2.33 -17.38 -8.86
CA ASP A 182 1.51 -17.43 -7.65
C ASP A 182 0.08 -16.89 -7.88
N ARG A 183 -0.12 -16.09 -8.93
CA ARG A 183 -1.33 -15.28 -9.15
C ARG A 183 -2.62 -16.12 -9.17
N SER A 184 -2.62 -17.21 -9.94
CA SER A 184 -3.83 -18.05 -10.11
C SER A 184 -4.34 -18.62 -8.79
N ALA A 185 -3.44 -19.20 -7.98
CA ALA A 185 -3.80 -19.78 -6.70
C ALA A 185 -4.32 -18.73 -5.69
N LEU A 186 -3.81 -17.49 -5.75
CA LEU A 186 -4.28 -16.41 -4.89
C LEU A 186 -5.62 -15.83 -5.32
N LEU A 187 -5.91 -15.73 -6.61
CA LEU A 187 -7.25 -15.33 -7.10
C LEU A 187 -8.31 -16.34 -6.64
N ASP A 188 -7.98 -17.62 -6.73
CA ASP A 188 -8.80 -18.72 -6.21
C ASP A 188 -9.05 -18.63 -4.70
N LYS A 189 -8.06 -18.17 -3.95
CA LYS A 189 -8.20 -17.92 -2.51
C LYS A 189 -9.05 -16.66 -2.25
N ALA A 190 -8.89 -15.63 -3.07
CA ALA A 190 -9.62 -14.37 -2.96
C ALA A 190 -11.13 -14.56 -3.21
N ALA A 191 -11.50 -15.32 -4.24
CA ALA A 191 -12.91 -15.66 -4.52
C ALA A 191 -13.61 -16.32 -3.31
N ARG A 192 -12.91 -17.19 -2.59
CA ARG A 192 -13.45 -17.87 -1.39
C ARG A 192 -13.58 -16.94 -0.17
N ARG A 193 -12.92 -15.79 -0.18
CA ARG A 193 -12.89 -14.83 0.94
C ARG A 193 -13.88 -13.69 0.77
N LEU A 194 -14.21 -13.33 -0.48
CA LEU A 194 -15.09 -12.20 -0.79
C LEU A 194 -16.52 -12.65 -1.09
N PRO A 195 -17.52 -12.24 -0.30
CA PRO A 195 -18.91 -12.51 -0.61
C PRO A 195 -19.32 -11.94 -1.97
N GLY A 196 -19.98 -12.74 -2.81
CA GLY A 196 -20.47 -12.32 -4.12
C GLY A 196 -19.42 -12.32 -5.25
N VAL A 197 -18.17 -12.71 -4.96
CA VAL A 197 -17.11 -12.88 -5.98
C VAL A 197 -16.90 -14.36 -6.25
N THR A 198 -16.72 -14.73 -7.53
CA THR A 198 -16.47 -16.12 -7.96
C THR A 198 -15.12 -16.23 -8.67
N THR A 199 -14.55 -17.43 -8.75
CA THR A 199 -13.33 -17.67 -9.53
C THR A 199 -13.51 -17.23 -10.99
N GLU A 200 -14.68 -17.48 -11.61
CA GLU A 200 -14.94 -17.06 -13.00
C GLU A 200 -14.92 -15.54 -13.14
N SER A 201 -15.49 -14.80 -12.17
CA SER A 201 -15.47 -13.32 -12.18
C SER A 201 -14.07 -12.71 -12.02
N LEU A 202 -13.09 -13.51 -11.58
CA LEU A 202 -11.68 -13.11 -11.42
C LEU A 202 -10.77 -13.61 -12.54
N LYS A 203 -11.30 -14.37 -13.50
CA LYS A 203 -10.52 -14.99 -14.57
C LYS A 203 -9.74 -13.97 -15.40
N THR A 204 -10.35 -12.82 -15.67
CA THR A 204 -9.72 -11.72 -16.40
C THR A 204 -8.52 -11.13 -15.67
N LEU A 205 -8.47 -11.22 -14.34
CA LEU A 205 -7.33 -10.81 -13.53
C LEU A 205 -6.19 -11.84 -13.54
N ASN A 206 -6.45 -13.06 -14.02
CA ASN A 206 -5.45 -14.13 -14.08
C ASN A 206 -4.59 -14.04 -15.35
N ASP A 207 -5.18 -13.70 -16.49
CA ASP A 207 -4.53 -13.77 -17.80
C ASP A 207 -4.07 -12.39 -18.25
N LEU A 208 -3.22 -11.77 -17.43
CA LEU A 208 -2.71 -10.43 -17.67
C LEU A 208 -1.75 -10.39 -18.86
N ARG A 209 -1.91 -9.38 -19.71
CA ARG A 209 -0.96 -9.10 -20.79
C ARG A 209 0.41 -8.76 -20.21
N ARG A 210 1.45 -8.87 -21.04
CA ARG A 210 2.84 -8.59 -20.64
C ARG A 210 3.03 -7.13 -20.20
N ASP A 211 2.31 -6.21 -20.84
CA ASP A 211 2.33 -4.77 -20.61
C ASP A 211 1.41 -4.29 -19.48
N THR A 212 0.64 -5.19 -18.87
CA THR A 212 -0.22 -4.87 -17.71
C THR A 212 0.56 -5.03 -16.41
N TYR A 213 0.93 -3.93 -15.75
CA TYR A 213 1.68 -3.94 -14.49
C TYR A 213 0.84 -4.34 -13.28
N CYS A 214 -0.42 -3.93 -13.30
CA CYS A 214 -1.41 -4.15 -12.27
C CYS A 214 -2.82 -4.05 -12.89
N ILE A 215 -3.83 -4.51 -12.14
CA ILE A 215 -5.24 -4.35 -12.51
C ILE A 215 -6.14 -4.42 -11.26
N VAL A 216 -7.29 -3.75 -11.29
CA VAL A 216 -8.33 -3.88 -10.28
C VAL A 216 -9.68 -4.16 -10.93
N ALA A 217 -10.46 -5.01 -10.26
CA ALA A 217 -11.88 -5.14 -10.54
C ALA A 217 -12.69 -4.82 -9.28
N ALA A 218 -13.65 -3.89 -9.40
CA ALA A 218 -14.63 -3.59 -8.38
C ALA A 218 -16.00 -4.13 -8.78
N TYR A 219 -16.72 -4.71 -7.81
CA TYR A 219 -17.96 -5.44 -8.01
C TYR A 219 -19.09 -4.80 -7.21
N ALA A 220 -20.26 -4.66 -7.83
CA ALA A 220 -21.51 -4.23 -7.21
C ALA A 220 -22.52 -5.39 -7.23
N GLY A 221 -22.28 -6.40 -6.39
CA GLY A 221 -23.11 -7.62 -6.30
C GLY A 221 -24.27 -7.52 -5.32
N GLY A 222 -24.57 -6.31 -4.83
CA GLY A 222 -25.66 -6.05 -3.89
C GLY A 222 -27.00 -5.78 -4.59
N VAL A 223 -27.98 -5.31 -3.81
CA VAL A 223 -29.29 -4.87 -4.36
C VAL A 223 -29.14 -3.62 -5.22
N ASP A 224 -28.25 -2.70 -4.84
CA ASP A 224 -27.94 -1.50 -5.60
C ASP A 224 -26.74 -1.75 -6.54
N PRO A 225 -26.92 -1.65 -7.88
CA PRO A 225 -25.86 -1.87 -8.86
C PRO A 225 -24.81 -0.76 -8.90
N ASN A 226 -24.99 0.32 -8.13
CA ASN A 226 -24.05 1.44 -8.04
C ASN A 226 -23.24 1.45 -6.74
N THR A 227 -23.55 0.55 -5.81
CA THR A 227 -22.82 0.43 -4.55
C THR A 227 -21.83 -0.73 -4.62
N TYR A 228 -20.54 -0.45 -4.46
CA TYR A 228 -19.53 -1.50 -4.41
C TYR A 228 -19.69 -2.39 -3.17
N THR A 229 -19.53 -3.69 -3.40
CA THR A 229 -19.60 -4.73 -2.39
C THR A 229 -18.29 -5.50 -2.24
N ALA A 230 -17.51 -5.58 -3.32
CA ALA A 230 -16.21 -6.25 -3.32
C ALA A 230 -15.23 -5.57 -4.29
N ALA A 231 -13.93 -5.69 -4.05
CA ALA A 231 -12.90 -5.39 -5.05
C ALA A 231 -11.69 -6.34 -4.93
N VAL A 232 -11.02 -6.57 -6.04
CA VAL A 232 -9.76 -7.33 -6.09
C VAL A 232 -8.76 -6.58 -6.95
N ALA A 233 -7.66 -6.15 -6.34
CA ALA A 233 -6.51 -5.58 -7.02
C ALA A 233 -5.41 -6.64 -7.14
N VAL A 234 -4.76 -6.70 -8.30
CA VAL A 234 -3.61 -7.56 -8.58
C VAL A 234 -2.45 -6.68 -8.97
N ILE A 235 -1.36 -6.79 -8.22
CA ILE A 235 -0.12 -6.06 -8.45
C ILE A 235 0.97 -7.09 -8.71
N ARG A 236 1.63 -6.99 -9.86
CA ARG A 236 2.73 -7.90 -10.20
C ARG A 236 3.91 -7.66 -9.26
N ALA A 237 4.36 -8.72 -8.58
CA ALA A 237 5.56 -8.65 -7.75
C ALA A 237 6.85 -8.54 -8.59
N GLU A 238 6.77 -8.78 -9.90
CA GLU A 238 7.84 -8.49 -10.84
C GLU A 238 8.11 -6.98 -11.02
N ASN A 239 7.15 -6.10 -10.68
CA ASN A 239 7.33 -4.66 -10.81
C ASN A 239 8.46 -4.19 -9.89
N PRO A 240 9.39 -3.33 -10.38
CA PRO A 240 10.37 -2.68 -9.53
C PRO A 240 9.70 -1.77 -8.48
N GLY A 241 10.43 -1.44 -7.41
CA GLY A 241 9.82 -0.87 -6.20
C GLY A 241 8.97 0.39 -6.41
N LEU A 242 9.38 1.33 -7.27
CA LEU A 242 8.60 2.55 -7.52
C LEU A 242 7.36 2.27 -8.39
N MET A 243 7.50 1.49 -9.45
CA MET A 243 6.38 1.04 -10.28
C MET A 243 5.37 0.22 -9.47
N ARG A 244 5.83 -0.64 -8.57
CA ARG A 244 4.96 -1.37 -7.65
C ARG A 244 4.23 -0.44 -6.70
N MET A 245 4.89 0.61 -6.21
CA MET A 245 4.23 1.66 -5.43
C MET A 245 3.18 2.42 -6.24
N SER A 246 3.47 2.71 -7.52
CA SER A 246 2.51 3.33 -8.44
C SER A 246 1.24 2.50 -8.56
N CYS A 247 1.39 1.20 -8.86
CA CYS A 247 0.29 0.26 -8.86
C CYS A 247 -0.47 0.20 -7.52
N ILE A 248 0.22 0.25 -6.38
CA ILE A 248 -0.47 0.31 -5.08
C ILE A 248 -1.33 1.57 -4.98
N HIS A 249 -0.83 2.71 -5.46
CA HIS A 249 -1.52 3.99 -5.39
C HIS A 249 -2.75 4.04 -6.30
N GLU A 250 -2.55 3.64 -7.55
CA GLU A 250 -3.55 3.62 -8.61
C GLU A 250 -4.67 2.61 -8.30
N GLU A 251 -4.35 1.32 -8.18
CA GLU A 251 -5.34 0.25 -8.07
C GLU A 251 -6.22 0.36 -6.83
N ILE A 252 -5.66 0.83 -5.72
CA ILE A 252 -6.45 1.06 -4.51
C ILE A 252 -7.38 2.26 -4.70
N ALA A 253 -6.93 3.34 -5.35
CA ALA A 253 -7.78 4.51 -5.58
C ALA A 253 -8.86 4.24 -6.64
N GLN A 254 -8.53 3.54 -7.72
CA GLN A 254 -9.51 3.07 -8.70
C GLN A 254 -10.51 2.09 -8.05
N GLY A 255 -10.03 1.17 -7.22
CA GLY A 255 -10.87 0.26 -6.43
C GLY A 255 -11.79 0.95 -5.42
N LEU A 256 -11.55 2.22 -5.07
CA LEU A 256 -12.47 3.05 -4.29
C LEU A 256 -13.55 3.74 -5.14
N GLY A 257 -13.37 3.83 -6.46
CA GLY A 257 -14.36 4.31 -7.43
C GLY A 257 -13.87 5.37 -8.41
N LEU A 258 -12.57 5.69 -8.44
CA LEU A 258 -11.97 6.46 -9.53
C LEU A 258 -11.63 5.54 -10.70
N ALA A 259 -12.65 4.92 -11.30
CA ALA A 259 -12.51 3.69 -12.09
C ALA A 259 -12.05 3.85 -13.55
N ASN A 260 -11.56 5.03 -13.95
CA ASN A 260 -11.12 5.28 -15.33
C ASN A 260 -9.92 6.22 -15.40
N ASP A 261 -9.14 6.05 -16.47
CA ASP A 261 -8.03 6.93 -16.83
C ASP A 261 -8.39 7.87 -18.00
N SER A 262 -7.77 9.03 -18.03
CA SER A 262 -7.97 10.02 -19.07
C SER A 262 -6.68 10.79 -19.39
N PRO A 263 -6.23 10.82 -20.66
CA PRO A 263 -5.03 11.55 -21.06
C PRO A 263 -5.11 13.06 -20.84
N THR A 264 -6.29 13.58 -20.50
CA THR A 264 -6.52 14.99 -20.19
C THR A 264 -6.52 15.30 -18.70
N ALA A 265 -6.30 14.31 -17.84
CA ALA A 265 -6.43 14.42 -16.39
C ALA A 265 -5.21 15.00 -15.66
N ARG A 266 -4.14 15.42 -16.37
CA ARG A 266 -2.95 16.01 -15.74
C ARG A 266 -3.33 17.11 -14.72
N PRO A 267 -2.81 17.10 -13.49
CA PRO A 267 -1.74 16.24 -12.97
C PRO A 267 -2.28 15.08 -12.14
N SER A 268 -2.77 14.04 -12.79
CA SER A 268 -3.34 12.87 -12.14
C SER A 268 -2.44 11.66 -12.35
N ILE A 269 -2.43 10.71 -11.42
CA ILE A 269 -1.91 9.37 -11.70
C ILE A 269 -2.74 8.66 -12.79
N PHE A 270 -4.02 9.02 -12.92
CA PHE A 270 -4.96 8.50 -13.92
C PHE A 270 -4.84 9.20 -15.28
N ASN A 271 -3.70 9.84 -15.58
CA ASN A 271 -3.50 10.57 -16.83
C ASN A 271 -2.89 9.73 -17.96
N ASP A 272 -2.66 8.42 -17.75
CA ASP A 272 -2.21 7.46 -18.76
C ASP A 272 -0.88 7.85 -19.47
N ASP A 273 -0.04 8.67 -18.83
CA ASP A 273 1.26 9.11 -19.35
C ASP A 273 2.46 8.81 -18.42
N ASP A 274 2.20 8.16 -17.28
CA ASP A 274 3.17 7.82 -16.24
C ASP A 274 3.95 9.02 -15.65
N GLU A 275 3.50 10.27 -15.82
CA GLU A 275 4.17 11.44 -15.25
C GLU A 275 4.32 11.31 -13.73
N PHE A 276 3.29 10.80 -13.05
CA PHE A 276 3.27 10.62 -11.59
C PHE A 276 3.23 9.14 -11.21
N ALA A 277 4.20 8.72 -10.39
CA ALA A 277 4.21 7.40 -9.78
C ALA A 277 3.41 7.32 -8.48
N LEU A 278 2.93 8.43 -7.93
CA LEU A 278 2.18 8.46 -6.67
C LEU A 278 1.00 9.42 -6.76
N LEU A 279 -0.07 9.08 -6.05
CA LEU A 279 -1.28 9.89 -5.89
C LEU A 279 -0.96 11.38 -5.60
N THR A 280 -1.40 12.25 -6.51
CA THR A 280 -1.17 13.69 -6.45
C THR A 280 -2.15 14.40 -5.52
N LYS A 281 -1.91 15.69 -5.27
CA LYS A 281 -2.90 16.55 -4.59
C LYS A 281 -4.22 16.63 -5.38
N HIS A 282 -4.15 16.64 -6.71
CA HIS A 282 -5.34 16.66 -7.56
C HIS A 282 -6.19 15.40 -7.33
N ASP A 283 -5.55 14.23 -7.33
CA ASP A 283 -6.25 12.95 -7.15
C ASP A 283 -6.87 12.79 -5.76
N GLU A 284 -6.21 13.31 -4.72
CA GLU A 284 -6.82 13.40 -3.39
C GLU A 284 -8.12 14.22 -3.39
N LEU A 285 -8.18 15.30 -4.17
CA LEU A 285 -9.40 16.09 -4.28
C LEU A 285 -10.48 15.32 -5.06
N LEU A 286 -10.13 14.55 -6.08
CA LEU A 286 -11.07 13.67 -6.78
C LEU A 286 -11.70 12.64 -5.83
N LEU A 287 -10.87 11.99 -5.00
CA LEU A 287 -11.36 11.06 -3.97
C LEU A 287 -12.21 11.77 -2.92
N LYS A 288 -11.81 12.96 -2.48
CA LYS A 288 -12.60 13.76 -1.56
C LYS A 288 -13.97 14.15 -2.14
N MET A 289 -14.03 14.46 -3.43
CA MET A 289 -15.28 14.72 -4.14
C MET A 289 -16.15 13.46 -4.19
N LEU A 290 -15.60 12.30 -4.59
CA LEU A 290 -16.34 11.04 -4.71
C LEU A 290 -17.11 10.67 -3.43
N TYR A 291 -16.53 10.98 -2.27
CA TYR A 291 -17.09 10.71 -0.95
C TYR A 291 -17.74 11.94 -0.29
N ASP A 292 -17.91 13.05 -1.00
CA ASP A 292 -18.68 14.19 -0.50
C ASP A 292 -20.15 13.78 -0.29
N PRO A 293 -20.77 14.10 0.86
CA PRO A 293 -22.14 13.68 1.18
C PRO A 293 -23.20 14.26 0.23
N ARG A 294 -22.88 15.31 -0.53
CA ARG A 294 -23.78 15.88 -1.54
C ARG A 294 -23.85 15.01 -2.81
N LEU A 295 -22.88 14.14 -3.03
CA LEU A 295 -22.89 13.16 -4.12
C LEU A 295 -23.35 11.80 -3.59
N GLN A 296 -24.11 11.05 -4.39
CA GLN A 296 -24.68 9.75 -4.02
C GLN A 296 -24.44 8.72 -5.11
N ALA A 297 -24.21 7.47 -4.72
CA ALA A 297 -24.13 6.37 -5.68
C ALA A 297 -25.36 6.36 -6.61
N GLY A 298 -25.14 6.14 -7.90
CA GLY A 298 -26.20 6.11 -8.91
C GLY A 298 -26.45 7.42 -9.64
N MET A 299 -25.95 8.56 -9.13
CA MET A 299 -26.01 9.83 -9.87
C MET A 299 -25.35 9.69 -11.24
N SER A 300 -26.00 10.20 -12.28
CA SER A 300 -25.39 10.45 -13.58
C SER A 300 -24.43 11.64 -13.51
N ALA A 301 -23.54 11.76 -14.50
CA ALA A 301 -22.66 12.93 -14.60
C ALA A 301 -23.46 14.24 -14.70
N GLU A 302 -24.60 14.21 -15.41
CA GLU A 302 -25.50 15.34 -15.59
C GLU A 302 -26.15 15.78 -14.27
N GLU A 303 -26.58 14.83 -13.44
CA GLU A 303 -27.14 15.12 -12.11
C GLU A 303 -26.07 15.63 -11.13
N ALA A 304 -24.86 15.08 -11.21
CA ALA A 304 -23.75 15.46 -10.34
C ALA A 304 -23.13 16.81 -10.73
N ALA A 305 -23.17 17.20 -12.01
CA ALA A 305 -22.44 18.36 -12.54
C ALA A 305 -22.70 19.70 -11.80
N PRO A 306 -23.94 20.07 -11.42
CA PRO A 306 -24.18 21.28 -10.64
C PRO A 306 -23.52 21.21 -9.26
N VAL A 307 -23.55 20.04 -8.62
CA VAL A 307 -23.01 19.80 -7.28
C VAL A 307 -21.48 19.79 -7.32
N THR A 308 -20.87 19.09 -8.28
CA THR A 308 -19.41 19.00 -8.43
C THR A 308 -18.79 20.38 -8.66
N ARG A 309 -19.42 21.26 -9.44
CA ARG A 309 -18.96 22.65 -9.64
C ARG A 309 -18.90 23.46 -8.35
N VAL A 310 -19.85 23.27 -7.44
CA VAL A 310 -19.83 23.92 -6.12
C VAL A 310 -18.69 23.35 -5.29
N ILE A 311 -18.58 22.01 -5.22
CA ILE A 311 -17.52 21.32 -4.47
C ILE A 311 -16.13 21.78 -4.96
N THR A 312 -15.89 21.84 -6.28
CA THR A 312 -14.56 22.18 -6.79
C THR A 312 -14.15 23.62 -6.47
N ARG A 313 -15.10 24.57 -6.47
CA ARG A 313 -14.84 25.95 -6.05
C ARG A 313 -14.46 26.03 -4.58
N GLU A 314 -15.19 25.33 -3.70
CA GLU A 314 -14.88 25.24 -2.27
C GLU A 314 -13.49 24.64 -2.03
N LEU A 315 -13.13 23.58 -2.76
CA LEU A 315 -11.85 22.87 -2.60
C LEU A 315 -10.65 23.64 -3.17
N THR A 316 -10.87 24.51 -4.15
CA THR A 316 -9.80 25.30 -4.81
C THR A 316 -9.71 26.74 -4.31
N GLY A 317 -10.60 27.16 -3.41
CA GLY A 317 -10.65 28.54 -2.89
C GLY A 317 -11.21 29.55 -3.89
N GLY A 318 -12.00 29.10 -4.87
CA GLY A 318 -12.71 29.96 -5.81
C GLY A 318 -13.99 30.58 -5.20
N PRO A 319 -14.55 31.64 -5.80
CA PRO A 319 -15.82 32.22 -5.35
C PRO A 319 -16.95 31.19 -5.51
N VAL A 320 -17.68 30.95 -4.42
CA VAL A 320 -18.89 30.11 -4.37
C VAL A 320 -20.06 30.80 -5.04
#